data_AF-A0A2R5L443-F1
#
_entry.id   AF-A0A2R5L443-F1
#
_cell.length_a   1.000
_cell.length_b   1.000
_cell.length_c   1.000
_cell.angle_alpha   90.00
_cell.angle_beta   90.00
_cell.angle_gamma   90.00
#
_symmetry.space_group_name_H-M   'P 1'
#
loop_
_entity.id
_entity.type
_entity.pdbx_description
1 polymer ?
#
loop_
_entity_poly.entity_id
_entity_poly.type
_entity_poly.pdbx_seq_one_letter_code
_entity_poly.pdbx_strand_id
1 'polypeptide(L)'
;MPQSDFQRQVLRILHIMRLAQQEQGDLLHEVSRQRVHSDPIVAEAPLVPTPFASCEALVDFNDSLNEHMETRLVEELAQLGGSEVRQSTRKILEYLLTDYVAAEFSWLGQKGKRKFGQLKLPQLIIRHSSFRK
;
A
#
# COMPACT_ATOMS: atom_id res chain seq x y z
N MET A 1 12.67 -23.62 47.42
CA MET A 1 11.72 -24.29 46.52
C MET A 1 12.25 -25.69 46.25
N PRO A 2 11.51 -26.75 46.62
CA PRO A 2 11.82 -28.12 46.21
C PRO A 2 11.90 -28.22 44.67
N GLN A 3 12.86 -28.99 44.15
CA GLN A 3 13.09 -29.15 42.71
C GLN A 3 11.83 -29.67 41.97
N SER A 4 11.02 -30.48 42.65
CA SER A 4 9.73 -30.98 42.16
C SER A 4 8.71 -29.88 41.89
N ASP A 5 8.69 -28.84 42.71
CA ASP A 5 7.71 -27.76 42.60
C ASP A 5 8.07 -26.81 41.46
N PHE A 6 9.37 -26.57 41.27
CA PHE A 6 9.88 -25.84 40.11
C PHE A 6 9.54 -26.58 38.80
N GLN A 7 9.78 -27.89 38.73
CA GLN A 7 9.47 -28.70 37.54
C GLN A 7 7.97 -28.68 37.21
N ARG A 8 7.10 -28.83 38.23
CA ARG A 8 5.65 -28.72 38.06
C ARG A 8 5.24 -27.36 37.52
N GLN A 9 5.85 -26.29 38.04
CA GLN A 9 5.57 -24.94 37.58
C GLN A 9 5.99 -24.73 36.12
N VAL A 10 7.18 -25.19 35.74
CA VAL A 10 7.68 -25.10 34.36
C VAL A 10 6.79 -25.88 33.40
N LEU A 11 6.43 -27.13 33.74
CA LEU A 11 5.53 -27.94 32.92
C LEU A 11 4.16 -27.29 32.74
N ARG A 12 3.62 -26.69 33.80
CA ARG A 12 2.35 -25.95 33.75
C ARG A 12 2.45 -24.76 32.79
N ILE A 13 3.52 -23.97 32.88
CA ILE A 13 3.73 -22.80 32.01
C ILE A 13 3.88 -23.25 30.55
N LEU A 14 4.67 -24.29 30.28
CA LEU A 14 4.83 -24.83 28.92
C LEU A 14 3.50 -25.33 28.35
N HIS A 15 2.65 -25.95 29.18
CA HIS A 15 1.34 -26.40 28.74
C HIS A 15 0.43 -25.22 28.37
N ILE A 16 0.41 -24.15 29.17
CA ILE A 16 -0.35 -22.93 28.88
C ILE A 16 0.17 -22.28 27.59
N MET A 17 1.50 -22.18 27.41
CA MET A 17 2.09 -21.62 26.20
C MET A 17 1.71 -22.42 24.96
N ARG A 18 1.72 -23.76 25.04
CA ARG A 18 1.30 -24.64 23.95
C ARG A 18 -0.16 -24.41 23.57
N LEU A 19 -1.05 -24.30 24.56
CA LEU A 19 -2.48 -24.02 24.32
C LEU A 19 -2.67 -22.67 23.63
N ALA A 20 -2.00 -21.62 24.12
CA ALA A 20 -2.08 -20.29 23.53
C ALA A 20 -1.56 -20.26 22.09
N GLN A 21 -0.46 -20.97 21.80
CA GLN A 21 0.07 -21.09 20.43
C GLN A 21 -0.90 -21.81 19.50
N GLN A 22 -1.59 -22.83 19.99
CA GLN A 22 -2.57 -23.57 19.20
C GLN A 22 -3.79 -22.70 18.89
N GLU A 23 -4.32 -21.98 19.88
CA GLU A 23 -5.43 -21.05 19.70
C GLU A 23 -5.10 -19.93 18.69
N GLN A 24 -3.89 -19.36 18.79
CA GLN A 24 -3.41 -18.37 17.83
C GLN A 24 -3.27 -18.95 16.41
N GLY A 25 -2.79 -20.20 16.29
CA GLY A 25 -2.69 -20.90 15.02
C GLY A 25 -4.06 -21.11 14.36
N ASP A 26 -5.05 -21.52 15.14
CA ASP A 26 -6.42 -21.74 14.67
C ASP A 26 -7.07 -20.42 14.21
N LEU A 27 -6.90 -19.34 14.99
CA LEU A 27 -7.37 -18.01 14.61
C LEU A 27 -6.73 -17.51 13.31
N LEU A 28 -5.41 -17.69 13.13
CA LEU A 28 -4.72 -17.32 11.90
C LEU A 28 -5.22 -18.13 10.71
N HIS A 29 -5.45 -19.43 10.90
CA HIS A 29 -6.02 -20.30 9.86
C HIS A 29 -7.42 -19.84 9.45
N GLU A 30 -8.27 -19.47 10.41
CA GLU A 30 -9.63 -18.99 10.15
C GLU A 30 -9.63 -17.65 9.40
N VAL A 31 -8.82 -16.68 9.84
CA VAL A 31 -8.68 -15.39 9.14
C VAL A 31 -8.12 -15.58 7.72
N SER A 32 -7.17 -16.49 7.55
CA SER A 32 -6.60 -16.82 6.24
C SER A 32 -7.65 -17.44 5.33
N ARG A 33 -8.49 -18.34 5.85
CA ARG A 33 -9.61 -18.93 5.11
C ARG A 33 -10.67 -17.91 4.71
N GLN A 34 -11.04 -17.00 5.62
CA GLN A 34 -12.00 -15.92 5.33
C GLN A 34 -11.49 -14.97 4.23
N ARG A 35 -10.18 -14.67 4.21
CA ARG A 35 -9.56 -13.90 3.11
C ARG A 35 -9.55 -14.63 1.77
N VAL A 36 -9.53 -15.96 1.77
CA VAL A 36 -9.60 -16.78 0.54
C VAL A 36 -11.05 -16.97 0.05
N HIS A 37 -12.04 -16.85 0.94
CA HIS A 37 -13.47 -16.94 0.62
C HIS A 37 -14.16 -15.60 0.36
N SER A 38 -13.50 -14.48 0.68
CA SER A 38 -13.76 -13.24 -0.06
C SER A 38 -13.43 -13.56 -1.51
N ASP A 39 -14.36 -13.34 -2.45
CA ASP A 39 -14.22 -13.69 -3.88
C ASP A 39 -12.79 -13.59 -4.37
N PRO A 40 -12.32 -14.47 -5.29
CA PRO A 40 -11.03 -14.24 -5.92
C PRO A 40 -11.12 -12.84 -6.50
N ILE A 41 -10.44 -11.89 -5.86
CA ILE A 41 -10.13 -10.62 -6.45
C ILE A 41 -9.27 -11.09 -7.61
N VAL A 42 -9.90 -11.26 -8.78
CA VAL A 42 -9.22 -11.31 -10.05
C VAL A 42 -8.38 -10.07 -9.97
N ALA A 43 -7.09 -10.22 -9.67
CA ALA A 43 -6.21 -9.10 -9.42
C ALA A 43 -6.20 -8.34 -10.74
N GLU A 44 -7.08 -7.34 -10.84
CA GLU A 44 -7.22 -6.56 -12.04
C GLU A 44 -5.85 -5.96 -12.30
N ALA A 45 -5.41 -6.03 -13.56
CA ALA A 45 -4.09 -5.56 -13.92
C ALA A 45 -3.88 -4.14 -13.37
N PRO A 46 -2.69 -3.82 -12.82
CA PRO A 46 -2.39 -2.49 -12.34
C PRO A 46 -2.70 -1.46 -13.42
N LEU A 47 -3.34 -0.36 -13.03
CA LEU A 47 -3.63 0.75 -13.93
C LEU A 47 -2.34 1.41 -14.41
N VAL A 48 -1.29 1.41 -13.59
CA VAL A 48 0.04 1.88 -13.95
C VAL A 48 1.03 0.71 -13.87
N PRO A 49 1.13 -0.13 -14.92
CA PRO A 49 1.98 -1.31 -14.89
C PRO A 49 3.48 -0.97 -14.81
N THR A 50 3.87 0.19 -15.34
CA THR A 50 5.25 0.70 -15.30
C THR A 50 5.24 2.22 -15.20
N PRO A 51 6.29 2.83 -14.61
CA PRO A 51 6.42 4.28 -14.57
C PRO A 51 6.36 4.92 -15.97
N PHE A 52 5.71 6.08 -16.07
CA PHE A 52 5.60 6.82 -17.33
C PHE A 52 6.97 7.33 -17.78
N ALA A 53 7.33 7.01 -19.03
CA ALA A 53 8.60 7.38 -19.65
C ALA A 53 8.52 8.66 -20.51
N SER A 54 7.31 9.18 -20.77
CA SER A 54 7.12 10.45 -21.48
C SER A 54 6.10 11.33 -20.76
N CYS A 55 6.27 12.66 -20.92
CA CYS A 55 5.33 13.63 -20.35
C CYS A 55 3.95 13.55 -20.99
N GLU A 56 3.87 13.19 -22.26
CA GLU A 56 2.61 13.03 -23.00
C GLU A 56 1.82 11.84 -22.48
N ALA A 57 2.46 10.67 -22.32
CA ALA A 57 1.80 9.48 -21.78
C ALA A 57 1.23 9.71 -20.37
N LEU A 58 1.94 10.47 -19.53
CA LEU A 58 1.44 10.85 -18.20
C LEU A 58 0.19 11.73 -18.28
N VAL A 59 0.20 12.73 -19.18
CA VAL A 59 -0.92 13.68 -19.34
C VAL A 59 -2.12 12.97 -19.95
N ASP A 60 -1.92 12.17 -20.99
CA ASP A 60 -2.98 11.39 -21.63
C ASP A 60 -3.63 10.43 -20.64
N PHE A 61 -2.81 9.74 -19.82
CA PHE A 61 -3.32 8.90 -18.74
C PHE A 61 -4.13 9.72 -17.74
N ASN A 62 -3.58 10.83 -17.23
CA ASN A 62 -4.26 11.71 -16.28
C ASN A 62 -5.62 12.20 -16.82
N ASP A 63 -5.68 12.55 -18.09
CA ASP A 63 -6.89 13.09 -18.70
C ASP A 63 -7.93 11.99 -18.97
N SER A 64 -7.48 10.76 -19.24
CA SER A 64 -8.34 9.58 -19.37
C SER A 64 -8.99 9.11 -18.05
N LEU A 65 -8.52 9.57 -16.89
CA LEU A 65 -9.04 9.16 -15.59
C LEU A 65 -10.51 9.54 -15.43
N ASN A 66 -11.34 8.52 -15.19
CA ASN A 66 -12.72 8.63 -14.74
C ASN A 66 -12.86 8.21 -13.26
N GLU A 67 -14.01 8.45 -12.65
CA GLU A 67 -14.26 8.20 -11.22
C GLU A 67 -13.93 6.76 -10.76
N HIS A 68 -14.23 5.76 -11.60
CA HIS A 68 -13.91 4.37 -11.30
C HIS A 68 -12.39 4.13 -11.33
N MET A 69 -11.70 4.59 -12.36
CA MET A 69 -10.23 4.51 -12.46
C MET A 69 -9.53 5.28 -11.35
N GLU A 70 -10.05 6.44 -10.95
CA GLU A 70 -9.50 7.22 -9.84
C GLU A 70 -9.61 6.49 -8.51
N THR A 71 -10.70 5.77 -8.28
CA THR A 71 -10.92 4.97 -7.06
C THR A 71 -9.97 3.80 -7.03
N ARG A 72 -9.90 3.04 -8.13
CA ARG A 72 -8.95 1.94 -8.31
C ARG A 72 -7.50 2.39 -8.16
N LEU A 73 -7.14 3.54 -8.73
CA LEU A 73 -5.78 4.06 -8.62
C LEU A 73 -5.45 4.43 -7.16
N VAL A 74 -6.40 4.97 -6.39
CA VAL A 74 -6.18 5.22 -4.96
C VAL A 74 -5.93 3.93 -4.18
N GLU A 75 -6.67 2.87 -4.48
CA GLU A 75 -6.45 1.55 -3.88
C GLU A 75 -5.10 0.96 -4.26
N GLU A 76 -4.70 1.08 -5.53
CA GLU A 76 -3.38 0.65 -6.03
C GLU A 76 -2.24 1.40 -5.34
N LEU A 77 -2.34 2.73 -5.24
CA LEU A 77 -1.38 3.56 -4.52
C LEU A 77 -1.32 3.22 -3.02
N ALA A 78 -2.41 2.69 -2.44
CA ALA A 78 -2.45 2.27 -1.06
C ALA A 78 -1.53 1.09 -0.75
N GLN A 79 -1.33 0.20 -1.73
CA GLN A 79 -0.51 -0.99 -1.59
C GLN A 79 1.00 -0.68 -1.50
N LEU A 80 1.45 0.50 -1.96
CA LEU A 80 2.87 0.89 -1.97
C LEU A 80 3.46 1.13 -0.55
N GLY A 81 2.61 1.25 0.47
CA GLY A 81 3.05 1.33 1.87
C GLY A 81 3.77 2.64 2.22
N GLY A 82 4.61 2.62 3.26
CA GLY A 82 5.33 3.78 3.81
C GLY A 82 4.83 4.20 5.20
N SER A 83 5.74 4.31 6.17
CA SER A 83 5.39 4.65 7.56
C SER A 83 5.08 6.14 7.76
N GLU A 84 5.63 6.98 6.89
CA GLU A 84 5.44 8.43 6.92
C GLU A 84 4.95 8.96 5.57
N VAL A 85 4.24 10.09 5.60
CA VAL A 85 3.72 10.78 4.40
C VAL A 85 4.83 11.01 3.37
N ARG A 86 6.00 11.49 3.80
CA ARG A 86 7.14 11.75 2.90
C ARG A 86 7.60 10.50 2.17
N GLN A 87 7.73 9.39 2.88
CA GLN A 87 8.18 8.11 2.30
C GLN A 87 7.12 7.55 1.34
N SER A 88 5.85 7.61 1.74
CA SER A 88 4.70 7.18 0.92
C SER A 88 4.63 7.99 -0.38
N THR A 89 4.66 9.32 -0.30
CA THR A 89 4.65 10.19 -1.47
C THR A 89 5.82 9.92 -2.39
N ARG A 90 7.03 9.72 -1.87
CA ARG A 90 8.20 9.37 -2.68
C ARG A 90 8.00 8.07 -3.45
N LYS A 91 7.57 7.00 -2.78
CA LYS A 91 7.32 5.70 -3.42
C LYS A 91 6.24 5.80 -4.50
N ILE A 92 5.18 6.55 -4.25
CA ILE A 92 4.12 6.80 -5.23
C ILE A 92 4.68 7.53 -6.46
N LEU A 93 5.52 8.55 -6.27
CA LEU A 93 6.11 9.27 -7.40
C LEU A 93 7.09 8.38 -8.19
N GLU A 94 7.89 7.54 -7.53
CA GLU A 94 8.77 6.56 -8.19
C GLU A 94 7.98 5.47 -8.94
N TYR A 95 6.78 5.12 -8.45
CA TYR A 95 5.87 4.19 -9.12
C TYR A 95 5.25 4.80 -10.37
N LEU A 96 4.86 6.08 -10.30
CA LEU A 96 4.20 6.77 -11.41
C LEU A 96 5.20 7.26 -12.46
N LEU A 97 6.37 7.77 -12.06
CA LEU A 97 7.23 8.56 -12.94
C LEU A 97 8.65 8.01 -12.98
N THR A 98 9.22 8.01 -14.18
CA THR A 98 10.68 7.93 -14.33
C THR A 98 11.34 9.23 -13.87
N ASP A 99 12.63 9.18 -13.49
CA ASP A 99 13.39 10.38 -13.10
C ASP A 99 13.40 11.46 -14.19
N TYR A 100 13.45 11.03 -15.46
CA TYR A 100 13.38 11.93 -16.61
C TYR A 100 12.05 12.69 -16.63
N VAL A 101 10.92 12.00 -16.53
CA VAL A 101 9.61 12.66 -16.52
C VAL A 101 9.44 13.50 -15.25
N ALA A 102 9.86 13.01 -14.08
CA ALA A 102 9.79 13.77 -12.83
C ALA A 102 10.55 15.12 -12.92
N ALA A 103 11.68 15.16 -13.63
CA ALA A 103 12.46 16.38 -13.83
C ALA A 103 11.75 17.44 -14.68
N GLU A 104 10.84 17.05 -15.57
CA GLU A 104 10.09 17.95 -16.46
C GLU A 104 8.90 18.65 -15.77
N PHE A 105 8.55 18.21 -14.56
CA PHE A 105 7.45 18.76 -13.80
C PHE A 105 7.92 19.55 -12.58
N SER A 106 7.10 20.51 -12.18
CA SER A 106 7.17 21.13 -10.85
C SER A 106 5.76 21.46 -10.38
N TRP A 107 5.58 21.68 -9.08
CA TRP A 107 4.25 21.92 -8.52
C TRP A 107 3.52 23.09 -9.22
N LEU A 108 4.20 24.23 -9.38
CA LEU A 108 3.64 25.46 -9.98
C LEU A 108 4.09 25.73 -11.42
N GLY A 109 4.92 24.87 -12.02
CA GLY A 109 5.47 25.08 -13.36
C GLY A 109 6.61 26.11 -13.43
N GLN A 110 7.46 26.14 -12.40
CA GLN A 110 8.60 27.05 -12.35
C GLN A 110 9.68 26.65 -13.37
N LYS A 111 10.43 27.65 -13.86
CA LYS A 111 11.55 27.45 -14.81
C LYS A 111 11.16 26.73 -16.11
N GLY A 112 9.95 27.00 -16.62
CA GLY A 112 9.45 26.41 -17.87
C GLY A 112 8.97 24.96 -17.75
N LYS A 113 8.98 24.38 -16.54
CA LYS A 113 8.48 23.03 -16.28
C LYS A 113 6.96 22.95 -16.37
N ARG A 114 6.44 21.76 -16.62
CA ARG A 114 5.00 21.48 -16.60
C ARG A 114 4.44 21.55 -15.17
N LYS A 115 3.16 21.88 -15.04
CA LYS A 115 2.48 22.09 -13.76
C LYS A 115 1.90 20.79 -13.24
N PHE A 116 2.60 20.13 -12.32
CA PHE A 116 2.12 18.88 -11.71
C PHE A 116 0.83 19.13 -10.91
N GLY A 117 0.74 20.24 -10.18
CA GLY A 117 -0.41 20.56 -9.33
C GLY A 117 -1.72 20.81 -10.08
N GLN A 118 -1.69 20.90 -11.41
CA GLN A 118 -2.90 21.03 -12.25
C GLN A 118 -3.43 19.69 -12.76
N LEU A 119 -2.66 18.61 -12.59
CA LEU A 119 -3.11 17.25 -12.90
C LEU A 119 -4.10 16.77 -11.81
N LYS A 120 -4.92 15.78 -12.16
CA LYS A 120 -5.78 15.06 -11.19
C LYS A 120 -4.94 14.20 -10.26
N LEU A 121 -3.83 13.63 -10.77
CA LEU A 121 -2.92 12.75 -10.04
C LEU A 121 -2.52 13.26 -8.63
N PRO A 122 -2.03 14.50 -8.42
CA PRO A 122 -1.72 15.00 -7.08
C PRO A 122 -2.87 14.88 -6.09
N GLN A 123 -4.11 15.10 -6.52
CA GLN A 123 -5.28 14.98 -5.64
C GLN A 123 -5.52 13.53 -5.23
N LEU A 124 -5.28 12.57 -6.13
CA LEU A 124 -5.37 11.14 -5.83
C LEU A 124 -4.29 10.69 -4.84
N ILE A 125 -3.07 11.22 -4.98
CA ILE A 125 -1.97 10.98 -4.03
C ILE A 125 -2.36 11.48 -2.63
N ILE A 126 -2.93 12.69 -2.54
CA ILE A 126 -3.40 13.27 -1.29
C ILE A 126 -4.57 12.46 -0.71
N ARG A 127 -5.54 12.07 -1.54
CA ARG A 127 -6.72 11.29 -1.12
C ARG A 127 -6.33 9.95 -0.50
N HIS A 128 -5.37 9.24 -1.11
CA HIS A 128 -4.83 8.01 -0.52
C HIS A 128 -4.21 8.25 0.87
N SER A 129 -3.47 9.35 1.06
CA SER A 129 -2.83 9.65 2.35
C SER A 129 -3.82 9.89 3.50
N SER A 130 -5.06 10.29 3.18
CA SER A 130 -6.13 10.45 4.17
C SER A 130 -6.76 9.14 4.63
N PHE A 131 -6.58 8.04 3.89
CA PHE A 131 -7.10 6.71 4.24
C PHE A 131 -6.30 6.01 5.34
N ARG A 132 -5.12 6.53 5.72
CA ARG A 132 -4.22 5.92 6.72
C ARG A 132 -4.28 6.57 8.11
N LYS A 133 -5.19 7.52 8.34
CA LYS A 133 -5.42 8.11 9.67
C LYS A 133 -6.51 7.37 10.42
#